data_AF-Q0FDP4-F1
#
_entry.id   AF-Q0FDP4-F1
#
_cell.length_a   1.000
_cell.length_b   1.000
_cell.length_c   1.000
_cell.angle_alpha   90.00
_cell.angle_beta   90.00
_cell.angle_gamma   90.00
#
_symmetry.space_group_name_H-M   'P 1'
#
loop_
_entity.id
_entity.type
_entity.pdbx_description
1 polymer ?
#
loop_
_entity_poly.entity_id
_entity_poly.type
_entity_poly.pdbx_seq_one_letter_code
_entity_poly.pdbx_strand_id
1 'polypeptide(L)'
;MAIIFYIGAVIATKLFAHEFPIWFGSIGKSLYSLFQIMTLESWSMGIVRPVMEVYPFAWMFFVPFILITSFAVVNVLVGLIVNSMHDAHSEEATEATDAYRDDVIKQLNEISKRLDKIER
;
A
#
# COMPACT_ATOMS: atom_id res chain seq x y z
N MET A 1 4.75 2.88 -6.38
CA MET A 1 3.58 3.56 -6.97
C MET A 1 3.95 4.82 -7.77
N ALA A 2 4.70 5.77 -7.20
CA ALA A 2 5.06 7.03 -7.86
C ALA A 2 5.75 6.85 -9.24
N ILE A 3 6.68 5.89 -9.35
CA ILE A 3 7.37 5.60 -10.63
C ILE A 3 6.39 5.09 -11.69
N ILE A 4 5.48 4.17 -11.34
CA ILE A 4 4.46 3.64 -12.25
C ILE A 4 3.57 4.78 -12.77
N PHE A 5 3.17 5.67 -11.87
CA PHE A 5 2.38 6.85 -12.21
C PHE A 5 3.13 7.81 -13.14
N TYR A 6 4.40 8.10 -12.85
CA TYR A 6 5.21 9.00 -13.67
C TYR A 6 5.43 8.44 -15.09
N ILE A 7 5.81 7.17 -15.19
CA ILE A 7 6.00 6.50 -16.49
C ILE A 7 4.67 6.46 -17.27
N GLY A 8 3.57 6.09 -16.60
CA GLY A 8 2.24 6.10 -17.19
C GLY A 8 1.84 7.48 -17.71
N ALA A 9 2.12 8.54 -16.95
CA ALA A 9 1.80 9.91 -17.36
C ALA A 9 2.62 10.38 -18.56
N VAL A 10 3.91 10.01 -18.63
CA VAL A 10 4.75 10.31 -19.80
C VAL A 10 4.21 9.58 -21.03
N ILE A 11 3.88 8.29 -20.92
CA ILE A 11 3.31 7.49 -22.02
C ILE A 11 1.97 8.09 -22.47
N ALA A 12 1.05 8.35 -21.55
CA ALA A 12 -0.26 8.92 -21.87
C ALA A 12 -0.14 10.30 -22.54
N THR A 13 0.74 11.17 -22.04
CA THR A 13 1.02 12.46 -22.66
C THR A 13 1.56 12.28 -24.08
N LYS A 14 2.47 11.32 -24.31
CA LYS A 14 3.04 11.10 -25.65
C LYS A 14 2.04 10.49 -26.64
N LEU A 15 1.15 9.61 -26.17
CA LEU A 15 0.22 8.90 -27.04
C LEU A 15 -1.06 9.69 -27.34
N PHE A 16 -1.59 10.43 -26.36
CA PHE A 16 -2.95 10.94 -26.43
C PHE A 16 -3.07 12.47 -26.37
N ALA A 17 -1.98 13.21 -26.12
CA ALA A 17 -2.06 14.68 -25.94
C ALA A 17 -2.58 15.45 -27.16
N HIS A 18 -2.35 14.95 -28.38
CA HIS A 18 -2.76 15.64 -29.61
C HIS A 18 -4.28 15.69 -29.75
N GLU A 19 -4.94 14.55 -29.59
CA GLU A 19 -6.40 14.41 -29.77
C GLU A 19 -7.17 14.71 -28.48
N PHE A 20 -6.55 14.47 -27.32
CA PHE A 20 -7.19 14.61 -26.01
C PHE A 20 -6.41 15.56 -25.08
N PRO A 21 -6.23 16.85 -25.44
CA PRO A 21 -5.40 17.80 -24.69
C PRO A 21 -6.00 18.20 -23.32
N ILE A 22 -7.29 17.97 -23.10
CA ILE A 22 -7.95 18.20 -21.81
C ILE A 22 -7.45 17.19 -20.76
N TRP A 23 -7.39 15.92 -21.13
CA TRP A 23 -6.97 14.83 -20.23
C TRP A 23 -5.46 14.59 -20.25
N PHE A 24 -4.82 14.65 -21.42
CA PHE A 24 -3.44 14.20 -21.58
C PHE A 24 -2.48 15.27 -22.12
N GLY A 25 -2.93 16.51 -22.30
CA GLY A 25 -2.15 17.57 -22.96
C GLY A 25 -0.87 18.02 -22.25
N SER A 26 -0.68 17.63 -21.00
CA SER A 26 0.57 17.83 -20.25
C SER A 26 0.77 16.70 -19.25
N ILE A 27 1.98 16.58 -18.70
CA ILE A 27 2.28 15.55 -17.68
C ILE A 27 1.34 15.68 -16.48
N GLY A 28 1.06 16.90 -16.02
CA GLY A 28 0.16 17.14 -14.88
C GLY A 28 -1.29 16.73 -15.17
N LYS A 29 -1.80 17.03 -16.36
CA LYS A 29 -3.14 16.59 -16.79
C LYS A 29 -3.20 15.06 -16.87
N SER A 30 -2.19 14.44 -17.48
CA SER A 30 -2.09 12.99 -17.55
C SER A 30 -2.04 12.35 -16.17
N LEU A 31 -1.27 12.90 -15.22
CA LEU A 31 -1.24 12.43 -13.83
C LEU A 31 -2.62 12.51 -13.18
N TYR A 32 -3.34 13.61 -13.36
CA TYR A 32 -4.69 13.78 -12.80
C TYR A 32 -5.69 12.79 -13.41
N SER A 33 -5.72 12.64 -14.74
CA SER A 33 -6.60 11.68 -15.41
C SER A 33 -6.24 10.23 -15.09
N LEU A 34 -4.96 9.89 -14.97
CA LEU A 34 -4.54 8.55 -14.55
C LEU A 34 -4.88 8.26 -13.09
N PHE A 35 -4.90 9.28 -12.23
CA PHE A 35 -5.41 9.15 -10.86
C PHE A 35 -6.91 8.83 -10.85
N GLN A 36 -7.72 9.55 -11.63
CA GLN A 36 -9.15 9.28 -11.82
C GLN A 36 -9.40 7.85 -12.37
N ILE A 37 -8.59 7.42 -13.34
CA ILE A 37 -8.68 6.06 -13.90
C ILE A 37 -8.31 5.01 -12.85
N MET A 38 -7.29 5.25 -12.03
CA MET A 38 -6.90 4.35 -10.94
C MET A 38 -8.02 4.17 -9.90
N THR A 39 -8.80 5.22 -9.61
CA THR A 39 -9.96 5.13 -8.70
C THR A 39 -11.19 4.51 -9.36
N LEU A 40 -11.09 4.08 -10.62
CA LEU A 40 -12.16 3.52 -11.44
C LEU A 40 -13.32 4.51 -11.67
N GLU A 41 -13.11 5.80 -11.43
CA GLU A 41 -14.14 6.81 -11.59
C GLU A 41 -14.30 7.13 -13.06
N SER A 42 -15.47 6.79 -13.63
CA SER A 42 -15.82 7.03 -15.04
C SER A 42 -14.76 6.61 -16.06
N TRP A 43 -13.87 5.67 -15.72
CA TRP A 43 -12.67 5.40 -16.51
C TRP A 43 -12.99 4.90 -17.93
N SER A 44 -14.04 4.06 -18.08
CA SER A 44 -14.42 3.50 -19.38
C SER A 44 -15.27 4.49 -20.18
N MET A 45 -16.47 4.81 -19.71
CA MET A 45 -17.42 5.66 -20.45
C MET A 45 -16.95 7.12 -20.57
N GLY A 46 -16.27 7.65 -19.55
CA GLY A 46 -15.86 9.05 -19.50
C GLY A 46 -14.51 9.33 -20.16
N ILE A 47 -13.62 8.35 -20.26
CA ILE A 47 -12.26 8.55 -20.80
C ILE A 47 -11.93 7.52 -21.90
N VAL A 48 -11.83 6.23 -21.55
CA VAL A 48 -11.21 5.24 -22.45
C VAL A 48 -12.04 4.96 -23.70
N ARG A 49 -13.37 4.96 -23.64
CA ARG A 49 -14.23 4.77 -24.82
C ARG A 49 -14.11 5.93 -25.82
N PRO A 50 -14.23 7.22 -25.41
CA PRO A 50 -13.89 8.34 -26.28
C PRO A 50 -12.47 8.23 -26.87
N VAL A 51 -11.48 7.84 -26.05
CA VAL A 51 -10.10 7.65 -26.55
C VAL A 51 -10.03 6.53 -27.61
N MET A 52 -10.80 5.46 -27.45
CA MET A 52 -10.84 4.34 -28.40
C MET A 52 -11.53 4.66 -29.72
N GLU A 53 -12.34 5.71 -29.80
CA GLU A 53 -12.91 6.17 -31.08
C GLU A 53 -11.80 6.67 -32.04
N VAL A 54 -10.71 7.19 -31.49
CA VAL A 54 -9.53 7.66 -32.26
C VAL A 54 -8.39 6.65 -32.22
N TYR A 55 -8.18 6.00 -31.08
CA TYR A 55 -7.13 5.02 -30.84
C TYR A 55 -7.72 3.66 -30.45
N PRO A 56 -8.17 2.81 -31.40
CA PRO A 56 -8.91 1.57 -31.10
C PRO A 56 -8.20 0.61 -30.12
N PHE A 57 -6.87 0.69 -30.05
CA PHE A 57 -6.02 -0.14 -29.21
C PHE A 57 -5.66 0.50 -27.86
N ALA A 58 -6.23 1.64 -27.50
CA ALA A 58 -5.92 2.34 -26.25
C ALA A 58 -6.18 1.48 -24.99
N TRP A 59 -7.09 0.51 -25.07
CA TRP A 59 -7.33 -0.46 -23.99
C TRP A 59 -6.06 -1.23 -23.57
N MET A 60 -5.12 -1.47 -24.50
CA MET A 60 -3.84 -2.15 -24.20
C MET A 60 -2.94 -1.33 -23.27
N PHE A 61 -3.17 -0.03 -23.14
CA PHE A 61 -2.52 0.81 -22.15
C PHE A 61 -3.34 0.90 -20.86
N PHE A 62 -4.62 1.27 -20.97
CA PHE A 62 -5.44 1.58 -19.79
C PHE A 62 -5.80 0.34 -18.95
N VAL A 63 -6.10 -0.81 -19.56
CA VAL A 63 -6.49 -2.01 -18.81
C VAL A 63 -5.31 -2.55 -17.99
N PRO A 64 -4.09 -2.76 -18.55
CA PRO A 64 -2.94 -3.14 -17.74
C PRO A 64 -2.56 -2.10 -16.69
N PHE A 65 -2.68 -0.80 -17.00
CA PHE A 65 -2.45 0.26 -16.03
C PHE A 65 -3.38 0.13 -14.82
N ILE A 66 -4.69 -0.08 -15.05
CA ILE A 66 -5.67 -0.28 -13.98
C ILE A 66 -5.31 -1.52 -13.15
N LEU A 67 -5.06 -2.66 -13.79
CA LEU A 67 -4.75 -3.91 -13.07
C LEU A 67 -3.52 -3.75 -12.18
N ILE A 68 -2.43 -3.17 -12.70
CA ILE A 68 -1.19 -2.96 -11.95
C ILE A 68 -1.41 -1.97 -10.81
N THR A 69 -2.09 -0.85 -11.06
CA THR A 69 -2.26 0.20 -10.05
C THR A 69 -3.25 -0.22 -8.95
N SER A 70 -4.38 -0.84 -9.30
CA SER A 70 -5.32 -1.37 -8.31
C SER A 70 -4.68 -2.45 -7.44
N PHE A 71 -3.92 -3.37 -8.04
CA PHE A 71 -3.18 -4.39 -7.29
C PHE A 71 -2.14 -3.77 -6.35
N ALA A 72 -1.36 -2.79 -6.83
CA ALA A 72 -0.37 -2.10 -6.02
C ALA A 72 -1.00 -1.35 -4.83
N VAL A 73 -2.15 -0.68 -5.02
CA VAL A 73 -2.87 0.00 -3.93
C VAL A 73 -3.34 -0.99 -2.87
N VAL A 74 -3.94 -2.11 -3.29
CA VAL A 74 -4.37 -3.16 -2.35
C VAL A 74 -3.17 -3.72 -1.58
N ASN A 75 -2.05 -4.00 -2.24
CA ASN A 75 -0.86 -4.51 -1.56
C ASN A 75 -0.27 -3.52 -0.57
N VAL A 76 -0.28 -2.22 -0.87
CA VAL A 76 0.16 -1.19 0.10
C VAL A 76 -0.76 -1.16 1.31
N LEU A 77 -2.08 -1.24 1.11
CA LEU A 77 -3.05 -1.27 2.21
C LEU A 77 -2.91 -2.53 3.06
N VAL A 78 -2.80 -3.70 2.44
CA VAL A 78 -2.59 -4.97 3.14
C VAL A 78 -1.28 -4.94 3.91
N GLY A 79 -0.19 -4.45 3.30
CA GLY A 79 1.10 -4.31 3.96
C GLY A 79 1.03 -3.40 5.19
N LEU A 80 0.32 -2.27 5.10
CA LEU A 80 0.09 -1.37 6.23
C LEU A 80 -0.70 -2.05 7.34
N ILE A 81 -1.82 -2.70 7.01
CA ILE A 81 -2.66 -3.41 7.98
C ILE A 81 -1.87 -4.51 8.69
N VAL A 82 -1.13 -5.32 7.95
CA VAL A 82 -0.31 -6.40 8.50
C VAL A 82 0.78 -5.85 9.42
N ASN A 83 1.44 -4.75 9.03
CA ASN A 83 2.45 -4.12 9.88
C ASN A 83 1.82 -3.62 11.19
N SER A 84 0.68 -2.91 11.11
CA SER A 84 -0.01 -2.41 12.30
C SER A 84 -0.50 -3.53 13.22
N MET A 85 -0.97 -4.65 12.67
CA MET A 85 -1.35 -5.81 13.47
C MET A 85 -0.14 -6.48 14.13
N HIS A 86 1.00 -6.55 13.42
CA HIS A 86 2.23 -7.12 13.96
C HIS A 86 2.79 -6.25 15.10
N ASP A 87 2.79 -4.92 14.92
CA ASP A 87 3.23 -3.97 15.95
C ASP A 87 2.40 -4.15 17.23
N ALA A 88 1.06 -4.20 17.12
CA ALA A 88 0.16 -4.42 18.25
C ALA A 88 0.39 -5.77 18.96
N HIS A 89 0.58 -6.86 18.21
CA HIS A 89 0.89 -8.17 18.79
C HIS A 89 2.27 -8.22 19.45
N SER A 90 3.24 -7.49 18.92
CA SER A 90 4.59 -7.44 19.47
C SER A 90 4.65 -6.71 20.81
N GLU A 91 3.85 -5.65 20.97
CA GLU A 91 3.68 -4.94 22.24
C GLU A 91 3.06 -5.87 23.30
N GLU A 92 1.94 -6.53 22.98
CA GLU A 92 1.28 -7.48 23.89
C GLU A 92 2.21 -8.65 24.28
N ALA A 93 2.97 -9.21 23.33
CA ALA A 93 3.89 -10.31 23.59
C ALA A 93 5.08 -9.88 24.48
N THR A 94 5.56 -8.65 24.31
CA THR A 94 6.65 -8.09 25.13
C THR A 94 6.16 -7.86 26.56
N GLU A 95 4.98 -7.25 26.74
CA GLU A 95 4.37 -7.06 28.06
C GLU A 95 4.12 -8.38 28.78
N ALA A 96 3.60 -9.40 28.08
CA ALA A 96 3.38 -10.73 28.66
C ALA A 96 4.70 -11.41 29.08
N THR A 97 5.76 -11.24 28.28
CA THR A 97 7.08 -11.81 28.57
C THR A 97 7.75 -11.12 29.76
N ASP A 98 7.64 -9.80 29.86
CA ASP A 98 8.20 -9.02 30.95
C ASP A 98 7.46 -9.30 32.27
N ALA A 99 6.12 -9.38 32.24
CA ALA A 99 5.33 -9.79 33.41
C ALA A 99 5.70 -11.20 33.90
N TYR A 100 5.92 -12.15 32.98
CA TYR A 100 6.37 -13.50 33.32
C TYR A 100 7.79 -13.50 33.91
N ARG A 101 8.72 -12.74 33.32
CA ARG A 101 10.09 -12.59 33.84
C ARG A 101 10.10 -12.03 35.26
N ASP A 102 9.31 -11.01 35.52
CA ASP A 102 9.20 -10.40 36.85
C ASP A 102 8.66 -11.39 37.90
N ASP A 103 7.69 -12.23 37.53
CA ASP A 103 7.17 -13.27 38.42
C ASP A 103 8.22 -14.34 38.71
N VAL A 104 8.94 -14.82 37.68
CA VAL A 104 10.03 -15.79 37.84
C VAL A 104 11.14 -15.24 38.74
N ILE A 105 11.53 -13.97 38.57
CA ILE A 105 12.54 -13.32 39.41
C ILE A 105 12.08 -13.25 40.87
N LYS A 106 10.80 -12.93 41.13
CA LYS A 106 10.24 -12.95 42.49
C LYS A 106 10.32 -14.33 43.12
N GLN A 107 9.95 -15.38 42.38
CA GLN A 107 10.00 -16.76 42.87
C GLN A 107 11.44 -17.21 43.18
N LEU A 108 12.41 -16.88 42.30
CA LEU A 108 13.83 -17.18 42.53
C LEU A 108 14.36 -16.50 43.80
N ASN A 109 14.00 -15.23 44.02
CA ASN A 109 14.39 -14.49 45.23
C ASN A 109 13.81 -15.11 46.50
N GLU A 110 12.56 -15.59 46.46
CA GLU A 110 11.96 -16.31 47.60
C GLU A 110 12.67 -17.63 47.88
N ILE A 111 12.98 -18.42 46.84
CA ILE A 111 13.71 -19.68 46.98
C ILE A 111 15.10 -19.43 47.59
N SER A 112 15.83 -18.42 47.09
CA SER A 112 17.14 -18.04 47.63
C SER A 112 17.07 -17.70 49.12
N LYS A 113 16.07 -16.92 49.55
CA LYS A 113 15.88 -16.60 50.98
C LYS A 113 15.56 -17.81 51.84
N ARG A 114 14.86 -18.81 51.29
CA ARG A 114 14.55 -20.06 52.01
C ARG A 114 15.79 -20.92 52.16
N LEU A 115 16.64 -20.99 51.13
CA LEU A 115 17.92 -21.72 51.19
C LEU A 115 18.87 -21.09 52.22
N ASP A 116 19.01 -19.76 52.24
CA ASP A 116 19.82 -19.05 53.25
C ASP A 116 19.37 -19.33 54.70
N LYS A 117 18.07 -19.60 54.90
CA LYS A 117 17.53 -19.97 56.21
C LYS A 117 17.78 -21.42 56.61
N ILE A 118 18.05 -22.30 55.64
CA ILE A 118 18.33 -23.73 55.87
C ILE A 118 19.84 -23.97 56.03
N GLU A 119 20.68 -23.15 55.41
CA GLU A 119 22.15 -23.19 55.58
C GLU A 119 22.67 -22.55 56.88
N ARG A 120 21.81 -21.89 57.67
CA ARG A 120 22.12 -21.40 59.02
C ARG A 120 21.56 -22.32 60.09
#